data_AF-A0AAV4Y0E9-F1
#
_entry.id   AF-A0AAV4Y0E9-F1
#
_cell.length_a   1.000
_cell.length_b   1.000
_cell.length_c   1.000
_cell.angle_alpha   90.00
_cell.angle_beta   90.00
_cell.angle_gamma   90.00
#
_symmetry.space_group_name_H-M   'P 1'
#
loop_
_entity.id
_entity.type
_entity.pdbx_description
1 polymer ?
#
loop_
_entity_poly.entity_id
_entity_poly.type
_entity_poly.pdbx_seq_one_letter_code
_entity_poly.pdbx_strand_id
1 'polypeptide(L)'
;MNTVVPISLYVSVEVIRFFHSLLINWDEKMYYAHNDTPAKARTTTLNEELGQIEYIFSDKTGTLTQNIMTFNKCSINGKMYGDVIDVATGEPIVITEDTKPIDLSFNPMREAKFRFYDDKLLEDIRKGDRTFSSSSGYWPYVTQSCLKRNQEESWNIRLNLPDEEALTSAARNSALCFATAHQLLSSSR
;
A
#
# COMPACT_ATOMS: atom_id res chain seq x y z
N MET A 1 10.07 -61.16 25.24
CA MET A 1 9.44 -59.82 25.16
C MET A 1 10.05 -59.10 23.97
N ASN A 2 9.43 -59.21 22.80
CA ASN A 2 9.81 -58.39 21.66
C ASN A 2 9.10 -57.05 21.83
N THR A 3 9.84 -55.96 21.86
CA THR A 3 9.27 -54.60 21.83
C THR A 3 8.47 -54.50 20.53
N VAL A 4 7.13 -54.41 20.66
CA VAL A 4 6.15 -54.38 19.56
C VAL A 4 6.39 -53.20 18.60
N VAL A 5 7.19 -52.22 19.02
CA VAL A 5 7.70 -51.14 18.16
C VAL A 5 9.24 -51.14 18.22
N PRO A 6 9.94 -51.23 17.09
CA PRO A 6 11.39 -51.16 17.06
C PRO A 6 11.86 -49.72 17.34
N ILE A 7 12.88 -49.59 18.18
CA ILE A 7 13.51 -48.31 18.54
C ILE A 7 14.04 -47.56 17.29
N SER A 8 14.43 -48.31 16.24
CA SER A 8 14.86 -47.74 14.97
C SER A 8 13.77 -46.96 14.23
N LEU A 9 12.50 -47.31 14.38
CA LEU A 9 11.40 -46.61 13.70
C LEU A 9 11.24 -45.18 14.23
N TYR A 10 11.39 -44.98 15.54
CA TYR A 10 11.33 -43.66 16.15
C TYR A 10 12.46 -42.75 15.64
N VAL A 11 13.68 -43.28 15.60
CA VAL A 11 14.86 -42.53 15.12
C VAL A 11 14.71 -42.18 13.64
N SER A 12 14.23 -43.12 12.81
CA SER A 12 14.02 -42.87 11.37
C SER A 12 13.00 -41.77 11.09
N VAL A 13 11.88 -41.73 11.81
CA VAL A 13 10.85 -40.67 11.66
C VAL A 13 11.44 -39.30 12.01
N GLU A 14 12.24 -39.23 13.08
CA GLU A 14 12.84 -37.96 13.50
C GLU A 14 13.86 -37.44 12.49
N VAL A 15 14.63 -38.33 11.87
CA VAL A 15 15.56 -37.99 10.78
C VAL A 15 14.81 -37.47 9.55
N ILE A 16 13.69 -38.11 9.17
CA ILE A 16 12.86 -37.65 8.04
C ILE A 16 12.31 -36.24 8.30
N ARG A 17 11.78 -35.99 9.50
CA ARG A 17 11.27 -34.68 9.91
C ARG A 17 12.33 -33.59 9.88
N PHE A 18 13.56 -33.93 10.26
CA PHE A 18 14.71 -33.05 10.15
C PHE A 18 15.02 -32.70 8.68
N PHE A 19 15.06 -33.69 7.79
CA PHE A 19 15.26 -33.45 6.36
C PHE A 19 14.15 -32.59 5.74
N HIS A 20 12.88 -32.84 6.08
CA HIS A 20 11.76 -32.00 5.63
C HIS A 20 11.90 -30.54 6.07
N SER A 21 12.35 -30.31 7.30
CA SER A 21 12.61 -28.96 7.79
C SER A 21 13.73 -28.26 7.01
N LEU A 22 14.78 -28.98 6.60
CA LEU A 22 15.84 -28.42 5.75
C LEU A 22 15.32 -28.05 4.36
N LEU A 23 14.47 -28.89 3.76
CA LEU A 23 13.87 -28.60 2.46
C LEU A 23 13.03 -27.32 2.48
N ILE A 24 12.22 -27.11 3.53
CA ILE A 24 11.44 -25.87 3.71
C ILE A 24 12.37 -24.65 3.81
N ASN A 25 13.47 -24.78 4.55
CA ASN A 25 14.42 -23.67 4.74
C ASN A 25 15.23 -23.34 3.48
N TRP A 26 15.38 -24.29 2.55
CA TRP A 26 16.13 -24.12 1.30
C TRP A 26 15.25 -23.79 0.10
N ASP A 27 13.93 -23.65 0.27
CA ASP A 27 13.03 -23.31 -0.83
C ASP A 27 13.17 -21.83 -1.22
N GLU A 28 13.72 -21.58 -2.41
CA GLU A 28 13.87 -20.24 -2.99
C GLU A 28 12.52 -19.56 -3.27
N LYS A 29 11.43 -20.31 -3.48
CA LYS A 29 10.11 -19.72 -3.74
C LYS A 29 9.49 -19.10 -2.49
N MET A 30 9.90 -19.56 -1.30
CA MET A 30 9.45 -19.01 -0.02
C MET A 30 10.43 -17.99 0.56
N TYR A 31 11.40 -17.53 -0.24
CA TYR A 31 12.36 -16.50 0.16
C TYR A 31 11.83 -15.09 -0.16
N TYR A 32 11.77 -14.25 0.87
CA TYR A 32 11.34 -12.86 0.73
C TYR A 32 12.52 -11.93 0.47
N ALA A 33 12.73 -11.58 -0.79
CA ALA A 33 13.90 -10.82 -1.26
C ALA A 33 14.00 -9.39 -0.70
N HIS A 34 12.88 -8.73 -0.40
CA HIS A 34 12.91 -7.33 0.05
C HIS A 34 13.52 -7.15 1.45
N ASN A 35 13.36 -8.15 2.33
CA ASN A 35 13.88 -8.12 3.69
C ASN A 35 14.91 -9.24 3.96
N ASP A 36 15.45 -9.87 2.91
CA ASP A 36 16.42 -10.98 3.01
C ASP A 36 16.01 -12.03 4.07
N THR A 37 14.74 -12.44 4.01
CA THR A 37 14.13 -13.31 5.02
C THR A 37 13.74 -14.64 4.39
N PRO A 38 14.47 -15.74 4.66
CA PRO A 38 14.07 -17.08 4.22
C PRO A 38 12.97 -17.66 5.11
N ALA A 39 12.22 -18.62 4.56
CA ALA A 39 11.35 -19.47 5.36
C ALA A 39 12.17 -20.23 6.41
N LYS A 40 11.68 -20.24 7.65
CA LYS A 40 12.36 -20.93 8.76
C LYS A 40 11.39 -21.80 9.53
N ALA A 41 11.48 -23.10 9.32
CA ALA A 41 10.80 -24.08 10.16
C ALA A 41 11.48 -24.12 11.54
N ARG A 42 10.76 -23.68 12.58
CA ARG A 42 11.25 -23.68 13.97
C ARG A 42 10.94 -24.98 14.72
N THR A 43 9.98 -25.75 14.23
CA THR A 43 9.49 -26.98 14.86
C THR A 43 9.39 -28.07 13.81
N THR A 44 10.21 -29.12 13.94
CA THR A 44 10.30 -30.23 12.96
C THR A 44 9.10 -31.18 13.03
N THR A 45 8.43 -31.28 14.18
CA THR A 45 7.31 -32.21 14.39
C THR A 45 6.02 -31.77 13.69
N LEU A 46 5.86 -30.47 13.43
CA LEU A 46 4.64 -29.90 12.83
C LEU A 46 4.63 -29.98 11.30
N ASN A 47 5.73 -30.38 10.67
CA ASN A 47 5.85 -30.41 9.21
C ASN A 47 4.81 -31.35 8.54
N GLU A 48 4.44 -32.44 9.21
CA GLU A 48 3.43 -33.38 8.72
C GLU A 48 2.00 -32.85 8.93
N GLU A 49 1.76 -32.10 10.01
CA GLU A 49 0.46 -31.50 10.34
C GLU A 49 0.10 -30.37 9.36
N LEU A 50 1.10 -29.70 8.76
CA LEU A 50 0.88 -28.69 7.71
C LEU A 50 0.10 -29.25 6.50
N GLY A 51 0.22 -30.54 6.20
CA GLY A 51 -0.53 -31.20 5.12
C GLY A 51 -1.97 -31.56 5.47
N GLN A 52 -2.36 -31.40 6.74
CA GLN A 52 -3.67 -31.78 7.27
C GLN A 52 -4.49 -30.58 7.79
N ILE A 53 -4.04 -29.35 7.49
CA ILE A 53 -4.75 -28.15 7.93
C ILE A 53 -6.06 -27.97 7.15
N GLU A 54 -7.16 -27.75 7.87
CA GLU A 54 -8.48 -27.47 7.28
C GLU A 54 -8.90 -25.99 7.44
N TYR A 55 -8.41 -25.34 8.50
CA TYR A 55 -8.78 -23.97 8.86
C TYR A 55 -7.54 -23.11 9.05
N ILE A 56 -7.53 -21.93 8.42
CA ILE A 56 -6.48 -20.92 8.57
C ILE A 56 -7.09 -19.71 9.27
N PHE A 57 -6.64 -19.43 10.49
CA PHE A 57 -6.95 -18.19 11.18
C PHE A 57 -5.87 -17.16 10.84
N SER A 58 -6.25 -16.10 10.14
CA SER A 58 -5.35 -15.01 9.75
C SER A 58 -5.67 -13.75 10.53
N ASP A 59 -4.63 -13.06 11.00
CA ASP A 59 -4.78 -11.71 11.54
C ASP A 59 -4.91 -10.69 10.38
N LYS A 60 -5.70 -9.63 10.60
CA LYS A 60 -5.88 -8.59 9.60
C LYS A 60 -4.61 -7.75 9.47
N THR A 61 -4.12 -7.24 10.60
CA THR A 61 -3.05 -6.24 10.62
C THR A 61 -1.68 -6.92 10.66
N GLY A 62 -0.79 -6.58 9.74
CA GLY A 62 0.55 -7.16 9.69
C GLY A 62 0.64 -8.54 9.03
N THR A 63 -0.49 -9.18 8.72
CA THR A 63 -0.54 -10.40 7.87
C THR A 63 -1.26 -10.13 6.56
N LEU A 64 -2.57 -9.81 6.59
CA LEU A 64 -3.32 -9.53 5.36
C LEU A 64 -3.03 -8.14 4.80
N THR A 65 -2.78 -7.16 5.67
CA THR A 65 -2.53 -5.77 5.25
C THR A 65 -1.19 -5.26 5.78
N GLN A 66 -0.42 -4.61 4.93
CA GLN A 66 0.72 -3.79 5.34
C GLN A 66 0.22 -2.51 6.03
N ASN A 67 0.97 -2.01 7.01
CA ASN A 67 0.66 -0.75 7.71
C ASN A 67 1.08 0.46 6.86
N ILE A 68 0.59 0.53 5.62
CA ILE A 68 0.84 1.61 4.67
C ILE A 68 -0.51 1.97 4.06
N MET A 69 -0.94 3.21 4.27
CA MET A 69 -2.17 3.72 3.68
C MET A 69 -1.83 4.49 2.41
N THR A 70 -2.48 4.15 1.30
CA THR A 70 -2.30 4.81 0.01
C THR A 70 -3.61 5.37 -0.49
N PHE A 71 -3.60 6.59 -0.99
CA PHE A 71 -4.76 7.19 -1.63
C PHE A 71 -5.03 6.52 -2.98
N ASN A 72 -6.22 5.94 -3.14
CA ASN A 72 -6.57 5.14 -4.32
C ASN A 72 -7.61 5.85 -5.21
N LYS A 73 -8.76 6.22 -4.65
CA LYS A 73 -9.90 6.79 -5.39
C LYS A 73 -10.54 7.94 -4.63
N CYS A 74 -11.14 8.88 -5.34
CA CYS A 74 -11.95 9.93 -4.74
C CYS A 74 -13.13 10.35 -5.63
N SER A 75 -14.13 10.97 -5.02
CA SER A 75 -15.23 11.62 -5.72
C SER A 75 -15.13 13.13 -5.54
N ILE A 76 -15.14 13.89 -6.64
CA ILE A 76 -15.15 15.36 -6.59
C ILE A 76 -16.30 15.84 -7.47
N ASN A 77 -17.24 16.56 -6.85
CA ASN A 77 -18.41 17.14 -7.53
C ASN A 77 -19.24 16.10 -8.33
N GLY A 78 -19.42 14.90 -7.77
CA GLY A 78 -20.16 13.81 -8.41
C GLY A 78 -19.42 13.05 -9.52
N LYS A 79 -18.18 13.43 -9.85
CA LYS A 79 -17.28 12.67 -10.71
C LYS A 79 -16.37 11.77 -9.86
N MET A 80 -16.25 10.50 -10.25
CA MET A 80 -15.34 9.54 -9.62
C MET A 80 -13.98 9.54 -10.32
N TYR A 81 -12.90 9.53 -9.54
CA TYR A 81 -11.52 9.47 -9.99
C TYR A 81 -10.78 8.31 -9.32
N GLY A 82 -9.80 7.75 -10.02
CA GLY A 82 -9.00 6.61 -9.57
C GLY A 82 -9.42 5.26 -10.18
N ASP A 83 -10.40 5.25 -11.08
CA ASP A 83 -10.72 4.10 -11.92
C ASP A 83 -9.94 4.21 -13.24
N VAL A 84 -8.92 3.37 -13.40
CA VAL A 84 -8.20 3.24 -14.67
C VAL A 84 -9.06 2.39 -15.59
N ILE A 85 -9.65 3.01 -16.61
CA ILE A 85 -10.46 2.31 -17.61
C ILE A 85 -9.55 1.91 -18.76
N ASP A 86 -9.57 0.65 -19.15
CA ASP A 86 -8.88 0.22 -20.37
C ASP A 86 -9.55 0.83 -21.60
N VAL A 87 -8.76 1.45 -22.47
CA VAL A 87 -9.23 2.08 -23.70
C VAL A 87 -9.72 1.04 -24.71
N ALA A 88 -9.26 -0.22 -24.60
CA ALA A 88 -9.62 -1.30 -25.51
C ALA A 88 -10.88 -2.07 -25.09
N THR A 89 -11.06 -2.31 -23.79
CA THR A 89 -12.16 -3.14 -23.26
C THR A 89 -13.27 -2.34 -22.57
N GLY A 90 -13.01 -1.09 -22.19
CA GLY A 90 -13.98 -0.24 -21.50
C GLY A 90 -14.27 -0.68 -20.05
N GLU A 91 -13.52 -1.65 -19.53
CA GLU A 91 -13.65 -2.17 -18.17
C GLU A 91 -12.63 -1.53 -17.21
N PRO A 92 -12.96 -1.43 -15.90
CA PRO A 92 -12.02 -0.95 -14.90
C PRO A 92 -10.91 -1.98 -14.69
N ILE A 93 -9.66 -1.56 -14.91
CA ILE A 93 -8.46 -2.38 -14.73
C ILE A 93 -8.15 -2.50 -13.23
N VAL A 94 -7.79 -3.71 -12.79
CA VAL A 94 -7.19 -3.92 -11.46
C VAL A 94 -5.77 -3.37 -11.48
N ILE A 95 -5.49 -2.38 -10.64
CA ILE A 95 -4.17 -1.76 -10.51
C ILE A 95 -3.18 -2.82 -10.03
N THR A 96 -2.25 -3.23 -10.89
CA THR A 96 -1.12 -4.10 -10.55
C THR A 96 0.16 -3.28 -10.44
N GLU A 97 1.25 -3.91 -9.99
CA GLU A 97 2.57 -3.24 -9.83
C GLU A 97 3.15 -2.71 -11.15
N ASP A 98 2.69 -3.25 -12.29
CA ASP A 98 3.14 -2.88 -13.64
C ASP A 98 2.42 -1.67 -14.22
N THR A 99 1.32 -1.22 -13.61
CA THR A 99 0.59 -0.05 -14.09
C THR A 99 1.46 1.20 -13.90
N LYS A 100 1.66 1.98 -14.97
CA LYS A 100 2.47 3.19 -14.89
C LYS A 100 1.72 4.27 -14.10
N PRO A 101 2.31 4.85 -13.04
CA PRO A 101 1.70 5.97 -12.34
C PRO A 101 1.77 7.24 -13.20
N ILE A 102 0.88 8.18 -12.91
CA ILE A 102 0.82 9.48 -13.58
C ILE A 102 2.11 10.27 -13.35
N ASP A 103 2.55 10.99 -14.39
CA ASP A 103 3.71 11.86 -14.27
C ASP A 103 3.32 13.21 -13.64
N LEU A 104 3.63 13.32 -12.35
CA LEU A 104 3.39 14.52 -11.54
C LEU A 104 4.60 15.47 -11.52
N SER A 105 5.50 15.39 -12.50
CA SER A 105 6.70 16.25 -12.60
C SER A 105 6.40 17.75 -12.65
N PHE A 106 5.14 18.15 -12.87
CA PHE A 106 4.70 19.53 -12.74
C PHE A 106 4.91 20.12 -11.32
N ASN A 107 4.93 19.29 -10.28
CA ASN A 107 4.99 19.74 -8.90
C ASN A 107 6.40 19.54 -8.28
N PRO A 108 7.11 20.63 -7.91
CA PRO A 108 8.41 20.54 -7.25
C PRO A 108 8.40 19.85 -5.89
N MET A 109 7.24 19.82 -5.21
CA MET A 109 7.07 19.20 -3.88
C MET A 109 6.57 17.75 -3.93
N ARG A 110 6.68 17.09 -5.09
CA ARG A 110 6.19 15.73 -5.28
C ARG A 110 6.93 14.73 -4.39
N GLU A 111 6.17 13.88 -3.72
CA GLU A 111 6.70 12.70 -3.03
C GLU A 111 6.99 11.57 -4.03
N ALA A 112 8.22 11.06 -4.04
CA ALA A 112 8.64 9.99 -4.95
C ALA A 112 7.87 8.67 -4.76
N LYS A 113 7.26 8.46 -3.59
CA LYS A 113 6.49 7.26 -3.26
C LYS A 113 5.02 7.35 -3.63
N PHE A 114 4.51 8.55 -3.93
CA PHE A 114 3.10 8.73 -4.26
C PHE A 114 2.82 8.17 -5.65
N ARG A 115 1.86 7.25 -5.72
CA ARG A 115 1.41 6.64 -6.97
C ARG A 115 -0.08 6.91 -7.12
N PHE A 116 -0.44 7.47 -8.26
CA PHE A 116 -1.82 7.64 -8.69
C PHE A 116 -1.88 7.27 -10.16
N TYR A 117 -3.01 6.75 -10.64
CA TYR A 117 -3.07 6.09 -11.96
C TYR A 117 -4.11 6.69 -12.90
N ASP A 118 -4.99 7.56 -12.41
CA ASP A 118 -6.05 8.13 -13.24
C ASP A 118 -5.61 9.46 -13.88
N ASP A 119 -5.44 9.42 -15.20
CA ASP A 119 -5.09 10.57 -16.03
C ASP A 119 -6.20 11.63 -16.09
N LYS A 120 -7.48 11.24 -15.90
CA LYS A 120 -8.62 12.16 -15.97
C LYS A 120 -8.53 13.23 -14.91
N LEU A 121 -8.05 12.87 -13.72
CA LEU A 121 -7.83 13.84 -12.64
C LEU A 121 -6.80 14.90 -13.06
N LEU A 122 -5.69 14.47 -13.66
CA LEU A 122 -4.63 15.39 -14.11
C LEU A 122 -5.13 16.29 -15.25
N GLU A 123 -5.90 15.74 -16.18
CA GLU A 123 -6.52 16.53 -17.24
C GLU A 123 -7.49 17.58 -16.72
N ASP A 124 -8.39 17.20 -15.79
CA ASP A 124 -9.38 18.12 -15.22
C ASP A 124 -8.69 19.21 -14.36
N ILE A 125 -7.61 18.87 -13.65
CA ILE A 125 -6.78 19.85 -12.93
C ILE A 125 -6.12 20.82 -13.93
N ARG A 126 -5.55 20.32 -15.03
CA ARG A 126 -4.86 21.16 -16.04
C ARG A 126 -5.83 22.03 -16.84
N LYS A 127 -7.04 21.54 -17.12
CA LYS A 127 -8.08 22.29 -17.84
C LYS A 127 -8.66 23.43 -17.00
N GLY A 128 -8.45 23.45 -15.68
CA GLY A 128 -8.86 24.55 -14.81
C GLY A 128 -10.39 24.74 -14.80
N ASP A 129 -11.14 23.64 -14.87
CA ASP A 129 -12.58 23.69 -15.04
C ASP A 129 -13.24 24.39 -13.83
N ARG A 130 -14.08 25.39 -14.08
CA ARG A 130 -14.68 26.27 -13.05
C ARG A 130 -15.51 25.52 -11.99
N THR A 131 -15.91 24.28 -12.27
CA THR A 131 -16.58 23.38 -11.33
C THR A 131 -15.66 22.94 -10.18
N PHE A 132 -14.35 22.84 -10.41
CA PHE A 132 -13.34 22.61 -9.38
C PHE A 132 -13.17 23.83 -8.46
N SER A 133 -13.36 25.04 -9.00
CA SER A 133 -13.28 26.29 -8.24
C SER A 133 -14.47 26.50 -7.30
N SER A 134 -15.66 25.93 -7.62
CA SER A 134 -16.84 26.01 -6.75
C SER A 134 -16.80 24.98 -5.60
N SER A 135 -16.04 23.89 -5.74
CA SER A 135 -15.73 22.92 -4.67
C SER A 135 -14.48 23.27 -3.87
N SER A 136 -13.86 24.43 -4.13
CA SER A 136 -12.71 24.98 -3.40
C SER A 136 -12.99 25.25 -1.92
N GLY A 137 -14.20 24.97 -1.43
CA GLY A 137 -14.55 25.04 -0.02
C GLY A 137 -13.99 23.90 0.82
N TYR A 138 -13.97 22.64 0.35
CA TYR A 138 -13.71 21.47 1.24
C TYR A 138 -12.24 21.07 1.36
N TRP A 139 -11.48 21.10 0.27
CA TRP A 139 -10.06 20.71 0.26
C TRP A 139 -9.16 21.57 1.17
N PRO A 140 -9.31 22.92 1.21
CA PRO A 140 -8.45 23.73 2.06
C PRO A 140 -8.64 23.44 3.56
N TYR A 141 -9.84 23.04 4.03
CA TYR A 141 -10.05 22.68 5.44
C TYR A 141 -9.33 21.39 5.84
N VAL A 142 -9.31 20.38 4.96
CA VAL A 142 -8.58 19.13 5.21
C VAL A 142 -7.07 19.40 5.29
N THR A 143 -6.55 20.25 4.41
CA THR A 143 -5.13 20.63 4.44
C THR A 143 -4.77 21.59 5.59
N GLN A 144 -5.67 22.50 6.00
CA GLN A 144 -5.42 23.48 7.07
C GLN A 144 -5.36 22.80 8.46
N SER A 145 -6.10 21.71 8.65
CA SER A 145 -6.15 20.97 9.92
C SER A 145 -4.90 20.11 10.14
N CYS A 146 -4.29 19.63 9.06
CA CYS A 146 -3.24 18.62 9.08
C CYS A 146 -1.82 19.17 8.80
N LEU A 147 -1.68 20.41 8.28
CA LEU A 147 -0.37 20.98 7.96
C LEU A 147 0.34 21.56 9.20
N LYS A 148 0.95 20.70 10.02
CA LYS A 148 1.96 21.14 11.00
C LYS A 148 3.34 21.17 10.34
N ARG A 149 3.89 22.37 10.16
CA ARG A 149 5.24 22.60 9.62
C ARG A 149 6.27 22.16 10.66
N ASN A 150 6.96 21.04 10.43
CA ASN A 150 8.20 20.71 11.15
C ASN A 150 9.40 21.33 10.44
N GLN A 151 10.41 21.75 11.21
CA GLN A 151 11.54 22.60 10.80
C GLN A 151 12.73 21.87 10.15
N GLU A 152 12.63 20.59 9.80
CA GLU A 152 13.75 19.86 9.19
C GLU A 152 13.46 19.47 7.74
N GLU A 153 14.48 19.56 6.90
CA GLU A 153 14.50 19.56 5.42
C GLU A 153 13.99 18.29 4.71
N SER A 154 13.18 17.47 5.38
CA SER A 154 12.33 16.49 4.74
C SER A 154 10.88 16.82 5.08
N TRP A 155 10.06 17.07 4.07
CA TRP A 155 8.63 17.40 4.20
C TRP A 155 7.78 16.20 4.70
N ASN A 156 8.31 15.36 5.58
CA ASN A 156 7.60 14.26 6.20
C ASN A 156 6.57 14.81 7.20
N ILE A 157 5.32 14.95 6.76
CA ILE A 157 4.21 15.27 7.65
C ILE A 157 3.89 13.99 8.39
N ARG A 158 4.28 13.89 9.66
CA ARG A 158 3.77 12.83 10.53
C ARG A 158 2.46 13.28 11.13
N LEU A 159 1.38 12.58 10.79
CA LEU A 159 0.08 12.72 11.44
C LEU A 159 -0.14 11.60 12.43
N ASN A 160 -1.09 11.80 13.33
CA ASN A 160 -1.41 10.81 14.36
C ASN A 160 -2.12 9.58 13.77
N LEU A 161 -2.77 9.74 12.61
CA LEU A 161 -3.39 8.65 11.88
C LEU A 161 -2.81 8.50 10.47
N PRO A 162 -2.54 7.27 10.01
CA PRO A 162 -1.90 7.01 8.71
C PRO A 162 -2.80 7.31 7.50
N ASP A 163 -4.12 7.29 7.67
CA ASP A 163 -5.09 7.67 6.64
C ASP A 163 -5.09 9.18 6.37
N GLU A 164 -5.01 10.01 7.40
CA GLU A 164 -4.84 11.46 7.25
C GLU A 164 -3.51 11.80 6.53
N GLU A 165 -2.45 11.04 6.82
CA GLU A 165 -1.14 11.22 6.16
C GLU A 165 -1.25 10.92 4.67
N ALA A 166 -1.91 9.83 4.30
CA ALA A 166 -2.17 9.47 2.91
C ALA A 166 -3.00 10.53 2.17
N LEU A 167 -4.03 11.09 2.82
CA LEU A 167 -4.86 12.16 2.26
C LEU A 167 -4.08 13.45 2.07
N THR A 168 -3.27 13.83 3.07
CA THR A 168 -2.47 15.06 3.02
C THR A 168 -1.35 14.94 1.97
N SER A 169 -0.74 13.77 1.83
CA SER A 169 0.19 13.45 0.75
C SER A 169 -0.49 13.56 -0.62
N ALA A 170 -1.69 13.00 -0.80
CA ALA A 170 -2.45 13.14 -2.04
C ALA A 170 -2.76 14.60 -2.39
N ALA A 171 -3.15 15.41 -1.40
CA ALA A 171 -3.37 16.86 -1.55
C ALA A 171 -2.15 17.63 -1.99
N ARG A 172 -1.01 17.33 -1.37
CA ARG A 172 0.27 17.93 -1.74
C ARG A 172 0.64 17.59 -3.18
N ASN A 173 0.54 16.32 -3.56
CA ASN A 173 1.02 15.84 -4.85
C ASN A 173 0.15 16.29 -6.03
N SER A 174 -1.17 16.34 -5.84
CA SER A 174 -2.15 16.75 -6.88
C SER A 174 -2.15 18.26 -7.20
N ALA A 175 -1.23 19.04 -6.65
CA ALA A 175 -1.16 20.52 -6.78
C ALA A 175 -2.44 21.27 -6.34
N LEU A 176 -3.42 20.56 -5.77
CA LEU A 176 -4.67 21.13 -5.26
C LEU A 176 -4.44 22.10 -4.09
N CYS A 177 -3.31 21.97 -3.38
CA CYS A 177 -2.88 22.93 -2.36
C CYS A 177 -2.46 24.30 -2.93
N PHE A 178 -2.02 24.39 -4.19
CA PHE A 178 -1.50 25.64 -4.74
C PHE A 178 -2.60 26.58 -5.24
N ALA A 179 -3.70 26.04 -5.76
CA ALA A 179 -4.83 26.85 -6.23
C ALA A 179 -5.46 27.65 -5.07
N THR A 180 -5.67 27.01 -3.91
CA THR A 180 -6.33 27.63 -2.75
C THR A 180 -5.46 28.66 -2.04
N ALA A 181 -4.16 28.41 -1.90
CA ALA A 181 -3.24 29.34 -1.26
C ALA A 181 -3.11 30.66 -2.04
N HIS A 182 -3.06 30.60 -3.38
CA HIS A 182 -2.99 31.80 -4.21
C HIS A 182 -4.32 32.59 -4.17
N GLN A 183 -5.46 31.90 -4.11
CA GLN A 183 -6.79 32.52 -4.06
C GLN A 183 -7.12 33.15 -2.69
N LEU A 184 -6.65 32.56 -1.60
CA LEU A 184 -6.80 33.12 -0.24
C LEU A 184 -5.89 34.34 -0.03
N LEU A 185 -4.68 34.36 -0.62
CA LEU A 185 -3.80 35.52 -0.58
C LEU A 185 -4.30 36.68 -1.46
N SER A 186 -4.97 36.40 -2.58
CA SER A 186 -5.56 37.45 -3.44
C SER A 186 -6.87 38.03 -2.90
N SER A 187 -7.61 37.30 -2.07
CA SER A 187 -8.87 37.77 -1.46
C SER A 187 -8.68 38.55 -0.15
N SER A 188 -7.44 38.68 0.33
CA SER A 188 -7.07 39.43 1.55
C SER A 188 -6.39 40.78 1.23
N ARG A 189 -6.56 41.32 0.02
CA ARG A 189 -6.17 42.69 -0.34
C ARG A 189 -7.36 43.48 -0.86
#